data_AF-A0AAN8WL12-F1
#
_entry.id   AF-A0AAN8WL12-F1
#
_cell.length_a   1.000
_cell.length_b   1.000
_cell.length_c   1.000
_cell.angle_alpha   90.00
_cell.angle_beta   90.00
_cell.angle_gamma   90.00
#
_symmetry.space_group_name_H-M   'P 1'
#
loop_
_entity.id
_entity.type
_entity.pdbx_description
1 polymer ?
#
loop_
_entity_poly.entity_id
_entity_poly.type
_entity_poly.pdbx_seq_one_letter_code
_entity_poly.pdbx_strand_id
1 'polypeptide(L)'
;MKLPICVYRKEALPCSISLHLYPSLEKHGGAHHRTEGISDVKFSPDGRFLASASHESVVDLYVVDTDGDIISQEGTGLRRVSVCRGASSWITHVTWHKDSRLLQVNSGEYE
;
A
#
# COMPACT_ATOMS: atom_id res chain seq x y z
N MET A 1 24.71 12.13 5.24
CA MET A 1 24.23 11.12 4.27
C MET A 1 22.71 11.22 4.25
N LYS A 2 22.06 11.41 3.09
CA LYS A 2 20.59 11.38 3.03
C LYS A 2 20.15 9.92 3.02
N LEU A 3 19.20 9.55 3.87
CA LEU A 3 18.57 8.24 3.83
C LEU A 3 17.84 8.08 2.48
N PRO A 4 17.85 6.88 1.87
CA PRO A 4 17.13 6.61 0.64
C PRO A 4 15.62 6.82 0.84
N ILE A 5 14.93 7.33 -0.17
CA ILE A 5 13.47 7.54 -0.12
C ILE A 5 12.80 6.28 -0.67
N CYS A 6 11.83 5.73 0.05
CA CYS A 6 11.04 4.61 -0.46
C CYS A 6 9.90 5.12 -1.37
N VAL A 7 9.79 4.55 -2.56
CA VAL A 7 8.71 4.84 -3.53
C VAL A 7 7.99 3.54 -3.88
N TYR A 8 6.71 3.63 -4.27
CA TYR A 8 5.92 2.47 -4.68
C TYR A 8 5.65 2.47 -6.19
N ARG A 9 5.48 1.28 -6.74
CA ARG A 9 5.01 1.03 -8.09
C ARG A 9 3.82 0.08 -8.03
N LYS A 10 2.72 0.45 -8.67
CA LYS A 10 1.58 -0.45 -8.94
C LYS A 10 1.88 -1.25 -10.21
N GLU A 11 1.77 -2.57 -10.12
CA GLU A 11 1.94 -3.49 -11.23
C GLU A 11 0.56 -4.04 -11.63
N ALA A 12 0.27 -4.06 -12.93
CA ALA A 12 -1.02 -4.51 -13.45
C ALA A 12 -1.14 -6.05 -13.47
N LEU A 13 -0.03 -6.74 -13.71
CA LEU A 13 0.04 -8.21 -13.74
C LEU A 13 1.44 -8.65 -13.24
N PRO A 14 1.54 -9.43 -12.14
CA PRO A 14 0.47 -9.70 -11.17
C PRO A 14 -0.02 -8.40 -10.50
N CYS A 15 -1.22 -8.40 -9.90
CA CYS A 15 -1.80 -7.22 -9.23
C CYS A 15 -1.06 -6.92 -7.92
N SER A 16 0.16 -6.39 -8.04
CA SER A 16 1.09 -6.20 -6.93
C SER A 16 1.50 -4.76 -6.72
N ILE A 17 2.01 -4.52 -5.53
CA ILE A 17 2.72 -3.30 -5.18
C ILE A 17 4.17 -3.67 -5.01
N SER A 18 5.07 -2.94 -5.63
CA SER A 18 6.51 -3.10 -5.41
C SER A 18 7.11 -1.81 -4.84
N LEU A 19 7.91 -1.94 -3.79
CA LEU A 19 8.67 -0.85 -3.18
C LEU A 19 10.07 -0.76 -3.78
N HIS A 20 10.53 0.46 -4.05
CA HIS A 20 11.85 0.74 -4.59
C HIS A 20 12.54 1.86 -3.81
N LEU A 21 13.87 1.81 -3.72
CA LEU A 21 14.67 2.86 -3.08
C LEU A 21 15.08 3.91 -4.11
N TYR A 22 14.90 5.20 -3.82
CA TYR A 22 15.40 6.30 -4.64
C TYR A 22 16.71 6.86 -4.06
N PRO A 23 17.74 7.16 -4.89
CA PRO A 23 17.70 7.26 -6.36
C PRO A 23 18.05 5.99 -7.14
N SER A 24 18.49 4.90 -6.50
CA SER A 24 18.99 3.72 -7.21
C SER A 24 17.91 2.93 -7.95
N LEU A 25 16.63 3.14 -7.61
CA LEU A 25 15.44 2.42 -8.10
C LEU A 25 15.53 0.90 -7.89
N GLU A 26 16.32 0.46 -6.92
CA GLU A 26 16.45 -0.95 -6.57
C GLU A 26 15.19 -1.42 -5.85
N LYS A 27 14.71 -2.62 -6.18
CA LYS A 27 13.53 -3.21 -5.54
C LYS A 27 13.87 -3.59 -4.10
N HIS A 28 13.19 -2.92 -3.16
CA HIS A 28 13.28 -3.21 -1.71
C HIS A 28 12.33 -4.33 -1.30
N GLY A 29 11.20 -4.44 -2.01
CA GLY A 29 10.20 -5.46 -1.69
C GLY A 29 8.86 -5.24 -2.40
N GLY A 30 7.78 -5.81 -1.86
CA GLY A 30 6.45 -5.68 -2.42
C GLY A 30 5.35 -6.42 -1.68
N ALA A 31 4.15 -6.41 -2.22
CA ALA A 31 3.01 -7.15 -1.69
C ALA A 31 2.14 -7.61 -2.86
N HIS A 32 1.68 -8.87 -2.79
CA HIS A 32 0.76 -9.45 -3.76
C HIS A 32 -0.29 -10.27 -3.01
N HIS A 33 -1.30 -9.57 -2.48
CA HIS A 33 -2.37 -10.18 -1.67
C HIS A 33 -3.73 -10.20 -2.36
N ARG A 34 -3.86 -9.53 -3.51
CA ARG A 34 -5.12 -9.29 -4.20
C ARG A 34 -5.05 -9.80 -5.63
N THR A 35 -6.18 -10.27 -6.13
CA THR A 35 -6.26 -10.84 -7.48
C THR A 35 -6.74 -9.81 -8.48
N GLU A 36 -7.62 -8.90 -8.05
CA GLU A 36 -8.08 -7.81 -8.90
C GLU A 36 -7.19 -6.58 -8.84
N GLY A 37 -7.41 -5.70 -9.82
CA GLY A 37 -6.68 -4.45 -9.97
C GLY A 37 -6.66 -3.62 -8.69
N ILE A 38 -5.48 -3.08 -8.39
CA ILE A 38 -5.30 -2.08 -7.35
C ILE A 38 -5.72 -0.74 -7.93
N SER A 39 -6.71 -0.06 -7.36
CA SER A 39 -7.20 1.21 -7.88
C SER A 39 -6.32 2.38 -7.43
N ASP A 40 -5.95 2.40 -6.14
CA ASP A 40 -5.19 3.47 -5.52
C ASP A 40 -4.22 2.94 -4.45
N VAL A 41 -3.11 3.65 -4.24
CA VAL A 41 -2.09 3.31 -3.24
C VAL A 41 -1.56 4.61 -2.64
N LYS A 42 -1.53 4.71 -1.31
CA LYS A 42 -1.07 5.93 -0.63
C LYS A 42 -0.27 5.61 0.63
N PHE A 43 0.91 6.23 0.74
CA PHE A 43 1.63 6.30 2.01
C PHE A 43 0.89 7.20 2.99
N SER A 44 0.95 6.85 4.26
CA SER A 44 0.58 7.76 5.34
C SER A 44 1.55 8.97 5.37
N PRO A 45 1.10 10.15 5.83
CA PRO A 45 1.94 11.33 5.98
C PRO A 45 3.21 11.12 6.83
N ASP A 46 3.16 10.19 7.79
CA ASP A 46 4.30 9.82 8.64
C ASP A 46 5.22 8.76 8.02
N GLY A 47 4.89 8.23 6.83
CA GLY A 47 5.67 7.24 6.08
C GLY A 47 5.66 5.82 6.66
N ARG A 48 4.98 5.59 7.80
CA ARG A 48 5.00 4.28 8.48
C ARG A 48 4.03 3.27 7.89
N PHE A 49 2.98 3.75 7.23
CA PHE A 49 1.93 2.92 6.68
C PHE A 49 1.76 3.12 5.19
N LEU A 50 1.35 2.06 4.51
CA LEU A 50 0.91 2.09 3.12
C LEU A 50 -0.50 1.50 3.04
N ALA A 51 -1.42 2.24 2.44
CA ALA A 51 -2.76 1.75 2.13
C ALA A 51 -2.84 1.34 0.66
N SER A 52 -3.44 0.19 0.37
CA SER A 52 -3.75 -0.24 -1.00
C SER A 52 -5.24 -0.51 -1.18
N ALA A 53 -5.86 0.23 -2.08
CA ALA A 53 -7.25 0.06 -2.49
C ALA A 53 -7.35 -0.94 -3.64
N SER A 54 -8.26 -1.90 -3.53
CA SER A 54 -8.50 -2.92 -4.55
C SER A 54 -9.93 -2.88 -5.09
N HIS A 55 -10.10 -3.35 -6.32
CA HIS A 55 -11.40 -3.62 -6.92
C HIS A 55 -12.18 -4.73 -6.20
N GLU A 56 -11.51 -5.55 -5.38
CA GLU A 56 -12.16 -6.54 -4.49
C GLU A 56 -12.95 -5.88 -3.33
N SER A 57 -13.25 -4.58 -3.39
CA SER A 57 -13.98 -3.80 -2.37
C SER A 57 -13.32 -3.79 -1.00
N VAL A 58 -11.98 -3.84 -0.99
CA VAL A 58 -11.15 -3.91 0.23
C VAL A 58 -9.99 -2.93 0.16
N VAL A 59 -9.55 -2.50 1.34
CA VAL A 59 -8.29 -1.76 1.50
C VAL A 59 -7.37 -2.54 2.42
N ASP A 60 -6.20 -2.93 1.93
CA ASP A 60 -5.14 -3.48 2.79
C ASP A 60 -4.31 -2.36 3.38
N LEU A 61 -3.89 -2.55 4.63
CA LEU A 61 -2.95 -1.68 5.30
C LEU A 61 -1.67 -2.43 5.60
N TYR A 62 -0.54 -1.82 5.24
CA TYR A 62 0.78 -2.35 5.45
C TYR A 62 1.58 -1.43 6.36
N VAL A 63 2.43 -2.01 7.20
CA VAL A 63 3.56 -1.31 7.80
C VAL A 63 4.73 -1.39 6.83
N VAL A 64 5.42 -0.26 6.67
CA VAL A 64 6.57 -0.11 5.77
C VAL A 64 7.84 -0.21 6.60
N ASP A 65 8.59 -1.29 6.41
CA ASP A 65 9.85 -1.51 7.11
C ASP A 65 10.99 -0.90 6.26
N THR A 66 11.31 0.37 6.53
CA THR A 66 12.34 1.14 5.80
C THR A 66 13.76 0.94 6.35
N ASP A 67 13.91 0.39 7.55
CA ASP A 67 15.23 0.26 8.21
C ASP A 67 16.02 -0.96 7.72
N GLY A 68 15.48 -1.75 6.79
CA GLY A 68 16.10 -3.00 6.36
C GLY A 68 16.02 -4.10 7.41
N ASP A 69 15.35 -3.87 8.53
CA ASP A 69 15.07 -4.88 9.52
C ASP A 69 14.14 -5.94 8.93
N ILE A 70 14.61 -7.18 9.05
CA ILE A 70 14.19 -8.39 8.30
C ILE A 70 12.86 -8.94 8.88
N ILE A 71 11.98 -8.07 9.37
CA ILE A 71 10.81 -8.44 10.19
C ILE A 71 9.54 -8.72 9.36
N SER A 72 9.56 -8.51 8.04
CA SER A 72 8.56 -9.15 7.18
C SER A 72 8.96 -10.62 7.05
N GLN A 73 8.17 -11.54 7.62
CA GLN A 73 8.33 -13.00 7.49
C GLN A 73 8.47 -13.48 6.02
N GLU A 74 8.15 -12.61 5.05
CA GLU A 74 8.20 -12.87 3.61
C GLU A 74 9.31 -12.09 2.87
N GLY A 75 10.17 -11.33 3.56
CA GLY A 75 11.28 -10.60 2.94
C GLY A 75 10.86 -9.47 1.98
N THR A 76 9.65 -8.94 2.14
CA THR A 76 9.04 -8.05 1.16
C THR A 76 8.97 -6.57 1.56
N GLY A 77 9.49 -6.17 2.72
CA GLY A 77 9.49 -4.75 3.16
C GLY A 77 8.10 -4.12 3.39
N LEU A 78 7.02 -4.89 3.17
CA LEU A 78 5.64 -4.54 3.43
C LEU A 78 4.99 -5.65 4.24
N ARG A 79 4.68 -5.36 5.50
CA ARG A 79 3.96 -6.30 6.37
C ARG A 79 2.49 -5.89 6.46
N ARG A 80 1.59 -6.74 5.99
CA ARG A 80 0.14 -6.46 6.09
C ARG A 80 -0.29 -6.52 7.55
N VAL A 81 -0.86 -5.43 8.06
CA VAL A 81 -1.30 -5.30 9.46
C VAL A 81 -2.81 -5.29 9.64
N SER A 82 -3.55 -4.84 8.63
CA SER A 82 -5.00 -4.87 8.69
C SER A 82 -5.63 -4.89 7.29
N VAL A 83 -6.92 -5.21 7.27
CA VAL A 83 -7.75 -5.19 6.07
C VAL A 83 -9.05 -4.48 6.43
N CYS A 84 -9.28 -3.34 5.81
CA CYS A 84 -10.55 -2.62 5.90
C CYS A 84 -11.54 -3.26 4.91
N ARG A 85 -12.68 -3.67 5.42
CA ARG A 85 -13.80 -4.25 4.66
C ARG A 85 -15.08 -3.48 5.00
N GLY A 86 -16.07 -3.52 4.11
CA GLY A 86 -17.38 -2.89 4.32
C GLY A 86 -17.71 -1.79 3.32
N ALA A 87 -16.85 -1.54 2.33
CA ALA A 87 -17.26 -0.78 1.15
C ALA A 87 -18.31 -1.55 0.36
N SER A 88 -19.28 -0.84 -0.20
CA SER A 88 -20.40 -1.43 -0.96
C SER A 88 -20.00 -1.91 -2.36
N SER A 89 -18.84 -1.49 -2.87
CA SER A 89 -18.34 -1.80 -4.23
C SER A 89 -16.84 -1.48 -4.36
N TRP A 90 -16.28 -1.52 -5.58
CA TRP A 90 -14.87 -1.27 -5.85
C TRP A 90 -14.42 0.07 -5.30
N ILE A 91 -13.24 0.07 -4.68
CA ILE A 91 -12.68 1.29 -4.11
C ILE A 91 -12.13 2.14 -5.25
N THR A 92 -12.45 3.42 -5.30
CA THR A 92 -11.92 4.35 -6.30
C THR A 92 -10.70 5.10 -5.79
N HIS A 93 -10.76 5.57 -4.54
CA HIS A 93 -9.72 6.40 -3.94
C HIS A 93 -9.61 6.17 -2.43
N VAL A 94 -8.40 6.36 -1.90
CA VAL A 94 -8.14 6.42 -0.46
C VAL A 94 -7.36 7.68 -0.11
N THR A 95 -7.65 8.26 1.04
CA THR A 95 -6.90 9.40 1.55
C THR A 95 -6.62 9.29 3.03
N TRP A 96 -5.42 9.71 3.41
CA TRP A 96 -4.98 9.72 4.79
C TRP A 96 -5.29 11.05 5.44
N HIS A 97 -5.77 11.01 6.67
CA HIS A 97 -5.75 12.18 7.51
C HIS A 97 -4.29 12.57 7.84
N LYS A 98 -4.03 13.87 8.03
CA LYS A 98 -2.68 14.43 8.23
C LYS A 98 -1.90 13.84 9.41
N ASP A 99 -2.60 13.29 10.40
CA ASP A 99 -2.01 12.67 11.59
C ASP A 99 -1.71 11.17 11.42
N SER A 100 -2.00 10.60 10.23
CA SER A 100 -1.81 9.18 9.91
C SER A 100 -2.64 8.20 10.75
N ARG A 101 -3.68 8.66 11.45
CA ARG A 101 -4.53 7.80 12.32
C ARG A 101 -5.83 7.36 11.67
N LEU A 102 -6.34 8.14 10.73
CA LEU A 102 -7.59 7.90 10.05
C LEU A 102 -7.37 7.78 8.55
N LEU A 103 -8.13 6.90 7.93
CA LEU A 103 -8.18 6.70 6.49
C LEU A 103 -9.63 6.88 6.02
N GLN A 104 -9.83 7.68 5.00
CA GLN A 104 -11.10 7.79 4.29
C GLN A 104 -11.03 6.98 3.00
N VAL A 105 -12.13 6.30 2.70
CA VAL A 105 -12.26 5.40 1.55
C VAL A 105 -13.49 5.83 0.76
N ASN A 106 -13.33 5.94 -0.56
CA ASN A 106 -14.45 6.17 -1.48
C ASN A 106 -14.69 4.90 -2.31
N SER A 107 -15.94 4.44 -2.35
CA SER A 107 -16.38 3.33 -3.22
C SER A 107 -17.18 3.87 -4.41
N GLY A 108 -17.00 3.24 -5.57
CA GLY A 108 -17.81 3.52 -6.75
C GLY A 108 -19.03 2.59 -6.75
N GLU A 109 -20.20 3.12 -6.46
CA GLU A 109 -21.44 2.36 -6.57
C GLU A 109 -21.94 2.41 -8.02
N TYR A 110 -22.43 1.28 -8.54
CA TYR A 110 -23.24 1.28 -9.74
C TYR A 110 -24.70 1.38 -9.28
N GLU A 111 -25.39 2.43 -9.71
CA GLU A 111 -26.85 2.58 -9.53
C GLU A 111 -27.63 1.61 -10.44
#